data_AF-A0A512IS29-F1
#
_entry.id   AF-A0A512IS29-F1
#
_cell.length_a   1.000
_cell.length_b   1.000
_cell.length_c   1.000
_cell.angle_alpha   90.00
_cell.angle_beta   90.00
_cell.angle_gamma   90.00
#
_symmetry.space_group_name_H-M   'P 1'
#
loop_
_entity.id
_entity.type
_entity.pdbx_description
1 polymer ?
#
loop_
_entity_poly.entity_id
_entity_poly.type
_entity_poly.pdbx_seq_one_letter_code
_entity_poly.pdbx_strand_id
1 'polypeptide(L)'
;MTIPAFGDPAIVSTCDPIAVIRARAVADVRCLRALARAAYRDGSPKADLRSANARAAARQVLDQARRLSALRPPASNGVRPAEMAD
;
A
#
# COMPACT_ATOMS: atom_id res chain seq x y z
N MET A 1 -38.78 8.76 -0.84
CA MET A 1 -37.63 8.43 0.02
C MET A 1 -36.88 7.30 -0.67
N THR A 2 -35.88 7.63 -1.49
CA THR A 2 -35.17 6.62 -2.32
C THR A 2 -34.02 6.08 -1.51
N ILE A 3 -34.10 4.80 -1.11
CA ILE A 3 -33.04 4.09 -0.40
C ILE A 3 -31.99 3.71 -1.45
N PRO A 4 -30.72 4.13 -1.32
CA PRO A 4 -29.69 3.73 -2.28
C PRO A 4 -29.50 2.22 -2.21
N ALA A 5 -29.52 1.57 -3.38
CA ALA A 5 -29.35 0.14 -3.50
C ALA A 5 -27.94 -0.26 -3.02
N PHE A 6 -27.86 -1.33 -2.23
CA PHE A 6 -26.60 -1.92 -1.80
C PHE A 6 -25.85 -2.42 -3.06
N GLY A 7 -24.87 -1.64 -3.51
CA GLY A 7 -24.19 -1.89 -4.79
C GLY A 7 -23.91 -0.66 -5.64
N ASP A 8 -24.24 0.56 -5.18
CA ASP A 8 -23.83 1.78 -5.89
C ASP A 8 -22.30 1.80 -6.07
N PRO A 9 -21.78 1.76 -7.32
CA PRO A 9 -20.34 1.77 -7.57
C PRO A 9 -19.69 3.08 -7.15
N ALA A 10 -20.50 4.13 -6.90
CA ALA A 10 -20.05 5.40 -6.34
C ALA A 10 -19.56 5.28 -4.87
N ILE A 11 -19.94 4.22 -4.15
CA ILE A 11 -19.48 3.96 -2.77
C ILE A 11 -18.15 3.18 -2.77
N VAL A 12 -17.71 2.66 -3.92
CA VAL A 12 -16.41 1.99 -4.06
C VAL A 12 -15.30 3.04 -3.97
N SER A 13 -14.89 3.29 -2.72
CA SER A 13 -13.67 3.94 -2.26
C SER A 13 -12.88 4.63 -3.37
N THR A 14 -13.10 5.94 -3.51
CA THR A 14 -12.37 6.89 -4.35
C THR A 14 -10.88 7.05 -3.99
N CYS A 15 -10.36 6.24 -3.06
CA CYS A 15 -8.95 6.24 -2.71
C CYS A 15 -8.10 5.70 -3.85
N ASP A 16 -7.21 6.56 -4.36
CA ASP A 16 -6.19 6.17 -5.33
C ASP A 16 -5.47 4.88 -4.87
N PRO A 17 -5.49 3.80 -5.66
CA PRO A 17 -4.88 2.53 -5.26
C PRO A 17 -3.39 2.67 -4.93
N ILE A 18 -2.68 3.66 -5.50
CA ILE A 18 -1.30 3.96 -5.14
C ILE A 18 -1.20 4.50 -3.70
N ALA A 19 -2.13 5.37 -3.30
CA ALA A 19 -2.19 5.88 -1.94
C ALA A 19 -2.46 4.77 -0.92
N VAL A 20 -3.34 3.82 -1.25
CA VAL A 20 -3.61 2.64 -0.41
C VAL A 20 -2.38 1.76 -0.24
N ILE A 21 -1.66 1.46 -1.33
CA ILE A 21 -0.42 0.67 -1.30
C ILE A 21 0.64 1.34 -0.41
N ARG A 22 0.83 2.65 -0.58
CA ARG A 22 1.78 3.43 0.22
C ARG A 22 1.40 3.45 1.70
N ALA A 23 0.13 3.69 2.02
CA ALA A 23 -0.36 3.74 3.38
C ALA A 23 -0.13 2.39 4.10
N ARG A 24 -0.44 1.28 3.42
CA ARG A 24 -0.23 -0.06 3.96
C ARG A 24 1.25 -0.37 4.17
N ALA A 25 2.10 -0.05 3.18
CA ALA A 25 3.54 -0.24 3.30
C ALA A 25 4.15 0.55 4.48
N VAL A 26 3.68 1.77 4.73
CA VAL A 26 4.10 2.57 5.89
C VAL A 26 3.68 1.90 7.21
N ALA A 27 2.47 1.35 7.29
CA ALA A 27 2.00 0.64 8.47
C ALA A 27 2.85 -0.61 8.75
N ASP A 28 3.12 -1.42 7.73
CA ASP A 28 3.94 -2.63 7.83
C ASP A 28 5.37 -2.30 8.27
N VAL A 29 5.97 -1.25 7.70
CA VAL A 29 7.31 -0.78 8.08
C VAL A 29 7.37 -0.34 9.53
N ARG A 30 6.34 0.35 10.03
CA ARG A 30 6.26 0.75 11.44
C ARG A 30 6.20 -0.46 12.36
N CYS A 31 5.37 -1.45 12.02
CA CYS A 31 5.27 -2.70 12.76
C CYS A 31 6.62 -3.44 12.79
N LEU A 32 7.26 -3.61 11.62
CA LEU A 32 8.56 -4.29 11.51
C LEU A 32 9.68 -3.57 12.29
N ARG A 33 9.68 -2.22 12.28
CA ARG A 33 10.63 -1.45 13.09
C ARG A 33 10.37 -1.59 14.59
N ALA A 34 9.11 -1.69 15.00
CA ALA A 34 8.75 -1.97 16.39
C ALA A 34 9.22 -3.37 16.81
N LEU A 35 9.00 -4.38 15.95
CA LEU A 35 9.49 -5.75 16.15
C LEU A 35 11.02 -5.80 16.25
N ALA A 36 11.73 -5.04 15.40
CA ALA A 36 13.19 -4.96 15.48
C ALA A 36 13.68 -4.38 16.82
N ARG A 37 12.94 -3.44 17.42
CA ARG A 37 13.25 -2.90 18.75
C ARG A 37 12.89 -3.89 19.86
N ALA A 38 11.76 -4.57 19.74
CA ALA A 38 11.29 -5.56 20.70
C ALA A 38 12.24 -6.78 20.76
N ALA A 39 12.81 -7.18 19.63
CA ALA A 39 13.75 -8.31 19.53
C ALA A 39 14.98 -8.18 20.44
N TYR A 40 15.37 -6.96 20.82
CA TYR A 40 16.47 -6.73 21.76
C TYR A 40 16.05 -6.80 23.23
N ARG A 41 14.75 -6.67 23.52
CA ARG A 41 14.22 -6.57 24.89
C ARG A 41 13.54 -7.85 25.37
N ASP A 42 13.17 -8.74 24.46
CA ASP A 42 12.40 -9.94 24.77
C ASP A 42 13.25 -11.11 25.31
N GLY A 43 14.58 -10.96 25.39
CA GLY A 43 15.49 -12.00 25.91
C GLY A 43 15.54 -13.28 25.06
N SER A 44 14.91 -13.28 23.89
CA SER A 44 14.87 -14.44 23.00
C SER A 44 16.23 -14.66 22.31
N PRO A 45 16.54 -15.91 21.94
CA PRO A 45 17.77 -16.22 21.22
C PRO A 45 17.89 -15.45 19.91
N LYS A 46 19.14 -15.18 19.51
CA LYS A 46 19.48 -14.54 18.22
C LYS A 46 18.80 -13.18 18.00
N ALA A 47 18.71 -12.35 19.05
CA ALA A 47 18.14 -11.01 19.01
C ALA A 47 18.66 -10.16 17.84
N ASP A 48 19.97 -10.18 17.58
CA ASP A 48 20.60 -9.45 16.47
C ASP A 48 20.07 -9.87 15.10
N LEU A 49 20.02 -11.18 14.85
CA LEU A 49 19.52 -11.72 13.57
C LEU A 49 18.04 -11.39 13.36
N ARG A 50 17.22 -11.49 14.42
CA ARG A 50 15.79 -11.14 14.34
C ARG A 50 15.59 -9.66 14.08
N SER A 51 16.36 -8.79 14.74
CA SER A 51 16.28 -7.35 14.50
C SER A 51 16.75 -6.99 13.09
N ALA A 52 17.83 -7.61 12.61
CA ALA A 52 18.35 -7.41 11.26
C ALA A 52 17.35 -7.89 10.20
N ASN A 53 16.74 -9.06 10.41
CA ASN A 53 15.69 -9.59 9.54
C ASN A 53 14.49 -8.64 9.47
N ALA A 54 13.96 -8.19 10.61
CA ALA A 54 12.84 -7.25 10.63
C ALA A 54 13.17 -5.93 9.92
N ARG A 55 14.40 -5.42 10.04
CA ARG A 55 14.86 -4.24 9.28
C ARG A 55 14.96 -4.53 7.78
N ALA A 56 15.45 -5.71 7.39
CA ALA A 56 15.53 -6.12 5.99
C ALA A 56 14.14 -6.27 5.35
N ALA A 57 13.21 -6.92 6.05
CA ALA A 57 11.81 -7.01 5.64
C ALA A 57 11.18 -5.62 5.46
N ALA A 58 11.44 -4.68 6.37
CA ALA A 58 10.93 -3.32 6.24
C ALA A 58 11.46 -2.61 4.98
N ARG A 59 12.72 -2.86 4.59
CA ARG A 59 13.28 -2.33 3.34
C ARG A 59 12.59 -2.97 2.12
N GLN A 60 12.44 -4.30 2.12
CA GLN A 60 11.77 -5.02 1.04
C GLN A 60 10.33 -4.54 0.82
N VAL A 61 9.58 -4.29 1.89
CA VAL A 61 8.21 -3.74 1.82
C VAL A 61 8.20 -2.36 1.15
N LEU A 62 9.12 -1.47 1.52
CA LEU A 62 9.23 -0.16 0.88
C LEU A 62 9.58 -0.27 -0.61
N ASP A 63 10.53 -1.13 -0.96
CA ASP A 63 10.95 -1.31 -2.35
C ASP A 63 9.87 -1.98 -3.19
N GLN A 64 9.09 -2.90 -2.61
CA GLN A 64 7.91 -3.45 -3.26
C GLN A 64 6.84 -2.37 -3.48
N ALA A 65 6.54 -1.56 -2.47
CA ALA A 65 5.56 -0.48 -2.60
C ALA A 65 5.98 0.56 -3.65
N ARG A 66 7.27 0.89 -3.72
CA ARG A 66 7.85 1.75 -4.76
C ARG A 66 7.66 1.15 -6.15
N ARG A 67 8.01 -0.13 -6.33
CA ARG A 67 7.83 -0.85 -7.59
C ARG A 67 6.36 -0.89 -8.02
N LEU A 68 5.45 -1.25 -7.13
CA LEU A 68 4.01 -1.28 -7.42
C LEU A 68 3.44 0.11 -7.74
N SER A 69 3.92 1.16 -7.05
CA SER A 69 3.53 2.54 -7.35
C SER A 69 4.04 3.02 -8.71
N ALA A 70 5.18 2.52 -9.17
CA ALA A 70 5.79 2.91 -10.44
C ALA A 70 5.22 2.14 -11.66
N LEU A 71 4.68 0.93 -11.43
CA LEU A 71 4.12 0.09 -12.50
C LEU A 71 2.74 0.53 -12.98
N ARG A 72 2.07 1.46 -12.28
CA ARG A 72 0.81 2.02 -12.77
C ARG A 72 1.12 3.09 -13.82
N PRO A 73 0.70 2.93 -15.09
CA PRO A 73 0.74 4.02 -16.05
C PRO A 73 -0.10 5.18 -15.48
N PRO A 74 0.25 6.46 -15.74
CA PRO A 74 -0.69 7.54 -15.51
C PRO A 74 -2.00 7.13 -16.16
N ALA A 75 -3.09 7.15 -15.39
CA ALA A 75 -4.42 6.81 -15.87
C ALA A 75 -4.56 7.42 -17.26
N SER A 76 -4.67 6.57 -18.28
CA SER A 76 -4.82 6.99 -19.67
C SER A 76 -5.85 8.10 -19.67
N ASN A 77 -5.38 9.32 -20.00
CA ASN A 77 -6.21 10.49 -20.21
C ASN A 77 -7.48 10.03 -20.92
N GLY A 78 -8.62 10.44 -20.37
CA GLY A 78 -9.93 10.05 -20.87
C GLY A 78 -9.91 10.03 -22.39
N VAL A 79 -10.26 8.87 -22.96
CA VAL A 79 -10.66 8.77 -24.35
C VAL A 79 -11.77 9.79 -24.50
N ARG A 80 -11.43 10.97 -25.03
CA ARG A 80 -12.42 11.96 -25.44
C ARG A 80 -13.29 11.25 -26.46
N PRO A 81 -14.62 11.26 -26.34
CA PRO A 81 -15.47 10.86 -27.44
C PRO A 81 -15.41 11.96 -28.51
N ALA A 82 -14.31 11.99 -29.26
CA ALA A 82 -14.35 12.37 -30.66
C ALA A 82 -14.51 11.01 -31.35
N GLU A 83 -15.66 10.67 -31.94
CA GLU A 83 -16.25 11.34 -33.08
C GLU A 83 -17.78 11.19 -33.05
N MET A 84 -18.49 12.30 -32.92
CA MET A 84 -19.86 12.49 -33.44
C MET A 84 -19.87 13.83 -34.17
N ALA A 85 -19.76 13.79 -35.50
CA ALA A 85 -19.99 14.81 -36.54
C ALA A 85 -19.05 14.44 -37.70
N ASP A 86 -19.47 14.17 -38.94
CA ASP A 86 -20.72 14.36 -39.69
C ASP A 86 -20.76 13.23 -40.75
#